data_AF-A0A6G9W4D6-F1
#
_entry.id   AF-A0A6G9W4D6-F1
#
_cell.length_a   1.000
_cell.length_b   1.000
_cell.length_c   1.000
_cell.angle_alpha   90.00
_cell.angle_beta   90.00
_cell.angle_gamma   90.00
#
_symmetry.space_group_name_H-M   'P 1'
#
loop_
_entity.id
_entity.type
_entity.pdbx_description
1 polymer ?
#
loop_
_entity_poly.entity_id
_entity_poly.type
_entity_poly.pdbx_seq_one_letter_code
_entity_poly.pdbx_strand_id
1 'polypeptide(L)'
;MAYRRRQYRRSSGQRDKYSVEQTGFSELFPAAVTNGLHQAAVQVVAPDSAQGMRKVKHLTVSLTYNNMGNKEDVAELFWALVFVPQGYTPNALYSATGSVSGSLYEPNQFVMNAGIVDPSAGPIRFRSPVSRNLNSGDSIYLIVGTTYVGDSGAYGFYGVVRYAITLQ
;
A
#
# COMPACT_ATOMS: atom_id res chain seq x y z
N MET A 1 -8.54 43.51 35.06
CA MET A 1 -7.75 42.29 34.85
C MET A 1 -7.60 42.05 33.35
N ALA A 2 -6.42 42.24 32.78
CA ALA A 2 -6.20 42.07 31.34
C ALA A 2 -5.77 40.62 31.04
N TYR A 3 -6.59 39.89 30.29
CA TYR A 3 -6.30 38.53 29.85
C TYR A 3 -5.22 38.55 28.76
N ARG A 4 -3.97 38.21 29.12
CA ARG A 4 -2.90 37.96 28.14
C ARG A 4 -3.27 36.71 27.33
N ARG A 5 -3.78 36.91 26.10
CA ARG A 5 -3.84 35.83 25.09
C ARG A 5 -2.43 35.34 24.83
N ARG A 6 -2.12 34.10 25.24
CA ARG A 6 -0.91 33.38 24.81
C ARG A 6 -0.97 33.25 23.28
N GLN A 7 -0.21 34.09 22.58
CA GLN A 7 0.09 33.84 21.17
C GLN A 7 0.97 32.59 21.12
N TYR A 8 0.38 31.48 20.69
CA TYR A 8 1.15 30.30 20.33
C TYR A 8 2.11 30.72 19.22
N ARG A 9 3.40 30.84 19.56
CA ARG A 9 4.46 31.00 18.58
C ARG A 9 4.40 29.78 17.66
N ARG A 10 3.79 29.94 16.48
CA ARG A 10 3.94 29.00 15.38
C ARG A 10 5.42 29.06 15.02
N SER A 11 6.19 28.10 15.50
CA SER A 11 7.59 27.94 15.12
C SER A 11 7.63 27.84 13.59
N SER A 12 8.07 28.91 12.94
CA SER A 12 8.32 29.00 11.52
C SER A 12 9.75 28.52 11.22
N GLY A 13 10.20 27.46 11.89
CA GLY A 13 11.41 26.74 11.50
C GLY A 13 11.18 26.06 10.16
N GLN A 14 12.23 25.98 9.33
CA GLN A 14 12.21 25.46 7.95
C GLN A 14 11.20 24.32 7.78
N ARG A 15 10.12 24.62 7.05
CA ARG A 15 8.88 23.82 7.04
C ARG A 15 8.93 22.60 6.14
N ASP A 16 9.92 22.48 5.27
CA ASP A 16 9.92 21.45 4.24
C ASP A 16 11.00 20.41 4.52
N LYS A 17 10.91 19.78 5.70
CA LYS A 17 11.66 18.55 5.97
C LYS A 17 11.15 17.40 5.08
N TYR A 18 9.87 17.37 4.78
CA TYR A 18 9.25 16.30 4.02
C TYR A 18 8.74 16.79 2.66
N SER A 19 9.03 16.02 1.63
CA SER A 19 8.45 16.15 0.30
C SER A 19 7.25 15.21 0.18
N VAL A 20 6.18 15.65 -0.47
CA VAL A 20 5.04 14.78 -0.82
C VAL A 20 5.30 14.19 -2.19
N GLU A 21 5.25 12.86 -2.27
CA GLU A 21 5.41 12.12 -3.51
C GLU A 21 4.18 11.25 -3.78
N GLN A 22 4.05 10.83 -5.03
CA GLN A 22 2.97 9.96 -5.48
C GLN A 22 3.46 8.97 -6.53
N THR A 23 2.90 7.76 -6.48
CA THR A 23 3.16 6.68 -7.42
C THR A 23 1.82 6.19 -7.96
N GLY A 24 1.60 6.35 -9.27
CA GLY A 24 0.46 5.77 -9.98
C GLY A 24 0.77 4.35 -10.41
N PHE A 25 -0.26 3.50 -10.47
CA PHE A 25 -0.11 2.10 -10.87
C PHE A 25 -1.37 1.59 -11.56
N SER A 26 -1.20 0.56 -12.39
CA SER A 26 -2.27 -0.20 -13.04
C SER A 26 -1.75 -1.60 -13.31
N GLU A 27 -2.36 -2.60 -12.68
CA GLU A 27 -1.97 -4.00 -12.82
C GLU A 27 -3.18 -4.88 -13.12
N LEU A 28 -2.95 -5.97 -13.84
CA LEU A 28 -3.92 -7.03 -14.04
C LEU A 28 -3.65 -8.18 -13.06
N PHE A 29 -4.70 -8.85 -12.63
CA PHE A 29 -4.55 -10.07 -11.85
C PHE A 29 -4.16 -11.23 -12.77
N PRO A 30 -3.11 -11.99 -12.43
CA PRO A 30 -2.75 -13.18 -13.20
C PRO A 30 -3.81 -14.28 -13.03
N ALA A 31 -3.99 -15.12 -14.05
CA ALA A 31 -4.88 -16.28 -13.96
C ALA A 31 -4.39 -17.35 -12.96
N ALA A 32 -3.10 -17.34 -12.60
CA ALA A 32 -2.55 -18.26 -11.61
C ALA A 32 -3.02 -17.91 -10.19
N VAL A 33 -3.48 -18.91 -9.46
CA VAL A 33 -3.87 -18.79 -8.05
C VAL A 33 -2.69 -19.17 -7.17
N THR A 34 -2.34 -18.31 -6.22
CA THR A 34 -1.35 -18.59 -5.17
C THR A 34 -2.00 -18.34 -3.82
N ASN A 35 -1.91 -19.30 -2.89
CA ASN A 35 -2.51 -19.19 -1.55
C ASN A 35 -4.01 -18.81 -1.55
N GLY A 36 -4.74 -19.29 -2.56
CA GLY A 36 -6.18 -19.00 -2.73
C GLY A 36 -6.51 -17.62 -3.29
N LEU A 37 -5.53 -16.88 -3.81
CA LEU A 37 -5.73 -15.55 -4.42
C LEU A 37 -5.05 -15.45 -5.79
N HIS A 38 -5.69 -14.71 -6.70
CA HIS A 38 -5.05 -14.09 -7.84
C HIS A 38 -4.50 -12.74 -7.40
N GLN A 39 -3.20 -12.49 -7.55
CA GLN A 39 -2.57 -11.34 -6.92
C GLN A 39 -1.46 -10.72 -7.77
N ALA A 40 -1.27 -9.42 -7.60
CA ALA A 40 -0.15 -8.69 -8.15
C ALA A 40 0.45 -7.75 -7.09
N ALA A 41 1.75 -7.50 -7.22
CA ALA A 41 2.50 -6.61 -6.34
C ALA A 41 2.97 -5.38 -7.13
N VAL A 42 2.70 -4.20 -6.58
CA VAL A 42 3.09 -2.90 -7.12
C VAL A 42 4.17 -2.30 -6.25
N GLN A 43 5.27 -1.86 -6.85
CA GLN A 43 6.27 -1.08 -6.14
C GLN A 43 5.75 0.33 -5.90
N VAL A 44 5.56 0.70 -4.63
CA VAL A 44 5.04 2.01 -4.22
C VAL A 44 6.17 3.00 -4.02
N VAL A 45 7.20 2.59 -3.27
CA VAL A 45 8.41 3.38 -3.05
C VAL A 45 9.58 2.58 -3.60
N ALA A 46 10.23 3.14 -4.62
CA ALA A 46 11.36 2.50 -5.27
C ALA A 46 12.58 2.41 -4.34
N PRO A 47 13.40 1.36 -4.46
CA PRO A 47 14.68 1.29 -3.80
C PRO A 47 15.58 2.44 -4.29
N ASP A 48 16.46 2.90 -3.42
CA ASP A 48 17.39 3.99 -3.73
C ASP A 48 18.81 3.57 -3.35
N SER A 49 19.78 3.94 -4.18
CA SER A 49 21.20 3.71 -3.95
C SER A 49 21.88 4.87 -3.21
N ALA A 50 21.17 5.98 -3.00
CA ALA A 50 21.68 7.12 -2.25
C ALA A 50 22.03 6.71 -0.81
N GLN A 51 23.20 7.18 -0.35
CA GLN A 51 23.60 7.03 1.04
C GLN A 51 22.74 7.91 1.93
N GLY A 52 22.17 7.32 2.98
CA GLY A 52 21.30 8.01 3.94
C GLY A 52 20.04 7.20 4.23
N MET A 53 19.38 7.53 5.34
CA MET A 53 18.13 6.88 5.73
C MET A 53 16.95 7.73 5.25
N ARG A 54 16.07 7.16 4.43
CA ARG A 54 14.83 7.85 4.05
C ARG A 54 13.74 7.52 5.05
N LYS A 55 12.92 8.49 5.44
CA LYS A 55 11.77 8.24 6.30
C LYS A 55 10.48 8.46 5.55
N VAL A 56 9.70 7.39 5.40
CA VAL A 56 8.40 7.40 4.71
C VAL A 56 7.26 7.40 5.73
N LYS A 57 6.28 8.28 5.51
CA LYS A 57 5.11 8.46 6.37
C LYS A 57 3.84 8.69 5.58
N HIS A 58 2.70 8.45 6.24
CA HIS A 58 1.39 8.87 5.77
C HIS A 58 1.00 8.31 4.40
N LEU A 59 1.45 7.09 4.09
CA LEU A 59 1.04 6.36 2.90
C LEU A 59 -0.48 6.27 2.85
N THR A 60 -1.06 6.81 1.79
CA THR A 60 -2.49 6.82 1.52
C THR A 60 -2.70 6.28 0.12
N VAL A 61 -3.42 5.19 0.01
CA VAL A 61 -3.74 4.55 -1.26
C VAL A 61 -5.16 4.94 -1.64
N SER A 62 -5.33 5.40 -2.88
CA SER A 62 -6.62 5.50 -3.54
C SER A 62 -6.61 4.49 -4.66
N LEU A 63 -7.46 3.47 -4.54
CA LEU A 63 -7.51 2.34 -5.47
C LEU A 63 -8.91 2.24 -6.06
N THR A 64 -8.99 1.67 -7.26
CA THR A 64 -10.24 1.24 -7.86
C THR A 64 -10.02 -0.08 -8.58
N TYR A 65 -11.11 -0.83 -8.72
CA TYR A 65 -11.14 -2.12 -9.37
C TYR A 65 -11.54 -1.94 -10.83
N ASN A 66 -10.73 -2.48 -11.73
CA ASN A 66 -11.08 -2.56 -13.13
C ASN A 66 -11.79 -3.88 -13.39
N ASN A 67 -13.11 -3.82 -13.54
CA ASN A 67 -13.89 -4.91 -14.08
C ASN A 67 -14.24 -4.56 -15.53
N MET A 68 -13.45 -5.06 -16.49
CA MET A 68 -13.78 -4.95 -17.91
C MET A 68 -14.83 -6.00 -18.35
N GLY A 69 -15.32 -6.84 -17.43
CA GLY A 69 -16.44 -7.77 -17.61
C GLY A 69 -17.69 -7.31 -16.86
N ASN A 70 -18.76 -8.13 -16.92
CA ASN A 70 -20.06 -7.82 -16.31
C ASN A 70 -19.91 -7.39 -14.84
N LYS A 71 -20.62 -6.31 -14.46
CA LYS A 71 -20.54 -5.64 -13.14
C LYS A 71 -21.02 -6.49 -11.95
N GLU A 72 -21.51 -7.70 -12.20
CA GLU A 72 -22.19 -8.53 -11.18
C GLU A 72 -21.19 -9.45 -10.44
N ASP A 73 -20.02 -9.72 -11.01
CA ASP A 73 -18.97 -10.55 -10.39
C ASP A 73 -17.93 -9.67 -9.70
N VAL A 74 -18.34 -8.96 -8.64
CA VAL A 74 -17.42 -8.16 -7.82
C VAL A 74 -16.91 -9.02 -6.67
N ALA A 75 -15.64 -9.43 -6.77
CA ALA A 75 -14.96 -10.12 -5.68
C ALA A 75 -14.24 -9.15 -4.75
N GLU A 76 -14.08 -9.58 -3.50
CA GLU A 76 -13.35 -8.85 -2.47
C GLU A 76 -11.89 -8.67 -2.87
N LEU A 77 -11.30 -7.54 -2.47
CA LEU A 77 -9.89 -7.25 -2.63
C LEU A 77 -9.18 -7.35 -1.29
N PHE A 78 -8.28 -8.31 -1.21
CA PHE A 78 -7.30 -8.45 -0.15
C PHE A 78 -6.13 -7.53 -0.47
N TRP A 79 -5.62 -6.78 0.49
CA TRP A 79 -4.48 -5.91 0.26
C TRP A 79 -3.55 -5.81 1.44
N ALA A 80 -2.27 -5.58 1.17
CA ALA A 80 -1.27 -5.27 2.18
C ALA A 80 -0.23 -4.28 1.65
N LEU A 81 0.16 -3.34 2.51
CA LEU A 81 1.35 -2.52 2.35
C LEU A 81 2.50 -3.17 3.10
N VAL A 82 3.58 -3.47 2.40
CA VAL A 82 4.69 -4.28 2.92
C VAL A 82 6.01 -3.55 2.72
N PHE A 83 6.82 -3.52 3.77
CA PHE A 83 8.22 -3.13 3.72
C PHE A 83 9.07 -4.31 3.25
N VAL A 84 9.90 -4.11 2.22
CA VAL A 84 10.75 -5.15 1.65
C VAL A 84 12.21 -4.73 1.80
N PRO A 85 13.02 -5.47 2.58
CA PRO A 85 14.46 -5.21 2.69
C PRO A 85 15.19 -5.39 1.36
N GLN A 86 16.34 -4.74 1.22
CA GLN A 86 17.21 -4.91 0.05
C GLN A 86 17.48 -6.40 -0.26
N GLY A 87 17.32 -6.78 -1.54
CA GLY A 87 17.62 -8.12 -2.04
C GLY A 87 16.51 -9.15 -1.84
N TYR A 88 15.39 -8.76 -1.23
CA TYR A 88 14.21 -9.62 -1.07
C TYR A 88 13.09 -9.22 -2.04
N THR A 89 12.16 -10.15 -2.24
CA THR A 89 10.91 -9.91 -2.96
C THR A 89 9.74 -10.01 -1.99
N PRO A 90 8.63 -9.28 -2.24
CA PRO A 90 7.43 -9.41 -1.43
C PRO A 90 6.83 -10.82 -1.57
N ASN A 91 6.41 -11.40 -0.44
CA ASN A 91 5.73 -12.70 -0.44
C ASN A 91 4.29 -12.58 -0.94
N ALA A 92 3.70 -13.72 -1.28
CA ALA A 92 2.28 -13.84 -1.58
C ALA A 92 1.39 -13.55 -0.36
N LEU A 93 0.22 -12.94 -0.57
CA LEU A 93 -0.85 -12.87 0.43
C LEU A 93 -1.50 -14.25 0.60
N TYR A 94 -2.16 -14.47 1.73
CA TYR A 94 -3.00 -15.65 1.97
C TYR A 94 -4.47 -15.25 2.02
N SER A 95 -5.35 -15.98 1.34
CA SER A 95 -6.79 -15.76 1.56
C SER A 95 -7.17 -16.14 3.00
N ALA A 96 -8.29 -15.61 3.51
CA ALA A 96 -8.79 -15.93 4.85
C ALA A 96 -9.02 -17.45 5.05
N THR A 97 -9.20 -18.21 3.96
CA THR A 97 -9.39 -19.66 3.94
C THR A 97 -8.21 -20.45 3.39
N GLY A 98 -7.17 -19.78 2.85
CA GLY A 98 -6.00 -20.38 2.17
C GLY A 98 -4.75 -20.57 3.02
N SER A 99 -4.84 -20.21 4.30
CA SER A 99 -4.00 -20.47 5.50
C SER A 99 -2.48 -20.23 5.49
N VAL A 100 -1.99 -19.57 6.56
CA VAL A 100 -0.98 -20.13 7.50
C VAL A 100 -1.37 -19.90 8.98
N SER A 101 -2.62 -20.16 9.39
CA SER A 101 -3.22 -19.82 10.72
C SER A 101 -3.86 -18.42 10.84
N GLY A 102 -4.46 -17.91 9.77
CA GLY A 102 -5.30 -16.69 9.79
C GLY A 102 -4.58 -15.35 9.58
N SER A 103 -3.27 -15.37 9.31
CA SER A 103 -2.51 -14.18 8.91
C SER A 103 -2.60 -13.92 7.41
N LEU A 104 -2.72 -12.65 7.00
CA LEU A 104 -2.81 -12.24 5.59
C LEU A 104 -1.43 -12.27 4.89
N TYR A 105 -0.34 -12.03 5.62
CA TYR A 105 1.00 -11.93 5.07
C TYR A 105 2.03 -12.35 6.13
N GLU A 106 2.98 -13.19 5.72
CA GLU A 106 4.10 -13.60 6.59
C GLU A 106 5.45 -13.33 5.91
N PRO A 107 6.46 -12.80 6.63
CA PRO A 107 6.44 -12.42 8.05
C PRO A 107 5.63 -11.14 8.37
N ASN A 108 4.78 -11.18 9.38
CA ASN A 108 3.91 -10.04 9.75
C ASN A 108 4.70 -8.77 10.17
N GLN A 109 5.95 -8.89 10.61
CA GLN A 109 6.81 -7.76 10.99
C GLN A 109 7.05 -6.75 9.85
N PHE A 110 6.90 -7.19 8.60
CA PHE A 110 7.08 -6.37 7.41
C PHE A 110 5.79 -5.67 6.96
N VAL A 111 4.64 -6.05 7.51
CA VAL A 111 3.36 -5.42 7.21
C VAL A 111 3.31 -4.02 7.83
N MET A 112 2.89 -3.05 7.03
CA MET A 112 2.66 -1.67 7.46
C MET A 112 1.17 -1.39 7.65
N ASN A 113 0.33 -1.98 6.81
CA ASN A 113 -1.12 -2.04 6.96
C ASN A 113 -1.67 -3.14 6.05
N ALA A 114 -2.84 -3.66 6.37
CA ALA A 114 -3.48 -4.74 5.64
C ALA A 114 -5.01 -4.67 5.81
N GLY A 115 -5.75 -5.27 4.89
CA GLY A 115 -7.20 -5.37 5.01
C GLY A 115 -7.87 -6.06 3.84
N ILE A 116 -9.20 -6.09 3.91
CA ILE A 116 -10.09 -6.58 2.87
C ILE A 116 -11.07 -5.45 2.56
N VAL A 117 -11.35 -5.22 1.28
CA VAL A 117 -12.30 -4.21 0.83
C VAL A 117 -13.22 -4.79 -0.22
N ASP A 118 -14.49 -4.39 -0.15
CA ASP A 118 -15.48 -4.66 -1.19
C ASP A 118 -15.44 -3.52 -2.23
N PRO A 119 -15.09 -3.82 -3.49
CA PRO A 119 -15.07 -2.81 -4.56
C PRO A 119 -16.42 -2.20 -4.90
N SER A 120 -17.54 -2.84 -4.53
CA SER A 120 -18.89 -2.34 -4.80
C SER A 120 -19.31 -1.22 -3.85
N ALA A 121 -18.66 -1.10 -2.68
CA ALA A 121 -19.06 -0.19 -1.60
C ALA A 121 -18.64 1.28 -1.82
N GLY A 122 -18.01 1.61 -2.95
CA GLY A 122 -17.62 2.98 -3.31
C GLY A 122 -16.11 3.20 -3.39
N PRO A 123 -15.62 4.45 -3.35
CA PRO A 123 -14.21 4.75 -3.53
C PRO A 123 -13.33 4.09 -2.45
N ILE A 124 -12.42 3.21 -2.86
CA ILE A 124 -11.51 2.53 -1.96
C ILE A 124 -10.36 3.48 -1.59
N ARG A 125 -10.31 3.86 -0.31
CA ARG A 125 -9.18 4.63 0.25
C ARG A 125 -8.77 4.07 1.59
N PHE A 126 -7.47 3.85 1.75
CA PHE A 126 -6.90 3.39 3.01
C PHE A 126 -5.56 4.08 3.28
N ARG A 127 -5.23 4.20 4.57
CA ARG A 127 -4.03 4.90 5.06
C ARG A 127 -3.24 3.99 5.97
N SER A 128 -1.92 3.95 5.81
CA SER A 128 -1.06 3.28 6.79
C SER A 128 -0.84 4.17 8.02
N PRO A 129 -1.05 3.65 9.24
CA PRO A 129 -0.74 4.38 10.47
C PRO A 129 0.76 4.37 10.78
N VAL A 130 1.52 3.42 10.22
CA VAL A 130 2.93 3.20 10.55
C VAL A 130 3.83 4.00 9.61
N SER A 131 4.92 4.51 10.16
CA SER A 131 6.02 5.11 9.42
C SER A 131 7.18 4.12 9.32
N ARG A 132 7.93 4.11 8.22
CA ARG A 132 9.12 3.26 8.08
C ARG A 132 10.34 4.10 7.73
N ASN A 133 11.47 3.68 8.27
CA ASN A 133 12.77 4.13 7.83
C ASN A 133 13.24 3.14 6.76
N LEU A 134 13.63 3.64 5.60
CA LEU A 134 14.15 2.89 4.47
C LEU A 134 15.64 3.17 4.36
N ASN A 135 16.47 2.14 4.44
CA ASN A 135 17.88 2.24 4.10
C ASN A 135 18.06 2.16 2.58
N SER A 136 19.31 2.24 2.13
CA SER A 136 19.62 2.02 0.72
C SER A 136 19.18 0.61 0.29
N GLY A 137 18.51 0.54 -0.85
CA GLY A 137 17.96 -0.70 -1.40
C GLY A 137 16.63 -1.18 -0.79
N ASP A 138 16.17 -0.60 0.32
CA ASP A 138 14.87 -0.93 0.89
C ASP A 138 13.73 -0.29 0.10
N SER A 139 12.59 -0.98 0.03
CA SER A 139 11.43 -0.57 -0.77
C SER A 139 10.12 -0.86 -0.06
N ILE A 140 9.03 -0.29 -0.59
CA ILE A 140 7.66 -0.54 -0.11
C ILE A 140 6.82 -1.00 -1.27
N TYR A 141 6.08 -2.10 -1.07
CA TYR A 141 5.16 -2.67 -2.04
C TYR A 141 3.72 -2.60 -1.54
N LEU A 142 2.80 -2.44 -2.48
CA LEU A 142 1.37 -2.70 -2.31
C LEU A 142 1.07 -4.02 -3.01
N ILE A 143 0.57 -4.99 -2.26
CA ILE A 143 0.11 -6.26 -2.81
C ILE A 143 -1.41 -6.23 -2.76
N VAL A 144 -2.04 -6.58 -3.87
CA VAL A 144 -3.49 -6.72 -3.96
C VAL A 144 -3.79 -8.10 -4.50
N GLY A 145 -4.77 -8.76 -3.91
CA GLY A 145 -5.25 -10.06 -4.33
C GLY A 145 -6.77 -10.14 -4.33
N THR A 146 -7.30 -11.06 -5.10
CA THR A 146 -8.73 -11.35 -5.18
C THR A 146 -8.97 -12.86 -5.30
N THR A 147 -10.11 -13.35 -4.85
CA THR A 147 -10.50 -14.76 -4.93
C THR A 147 -11.03 -15.15 -6.30
N TYR A 148 -11.33 -14.18 -7.16
CA TYR A 148 -11.95 -14.42 -8.45
C TYR A 148 -11.36 -13.51 -9.53
N VAL A 149 -10.97 -14.14 -10.64
CA VAL A 149 -10.67 -13.50 -11.91
C VAL A 149 -11.50 -14.26 -12.94
N GLY A 150 -12.41 -13.58 -13.62
CA GLY A 150 -13.21 -14.22 -14.67
C GLY A 150 -12.35 -14.65 -15.87
N ASP A 151 -12.94 -15.43 -16.77
CA ASP A 151 -12.26 -16.23 -17.80
C ASP A 151 -11.39 -15.43 -18.79
N SER A 152 -11.50 -14.11 -18.84
CA SER A 152 -10.83 -13.24 -19.82
C SER A 152 -9.54 -12.57 -19.32
N GLY A 153 -9.13 -12.75 -18.07
CA GLY A 153 -7.88 -12.15 -17.53
C GLY A 153 -7.83 -10.61 -17.56
N ALA A 154 -8.96 -9.94 -17.80
CA ALA A 154 -9.08 -8.49 -17.93
C ALA A 154 -9.42 -7.78 -16.60
N TYR A 155 -9.38 -8.53 -15.49
CA TYR A 155 -9.63 -7.99 -14.16
C TYR A 155 -8.33 -7.43 -13.60
N GLY A 156 -8.41 -6.22 -13.09
CA GLY A 156 -7.24 -5.54 -12.57
C GLY A 156 -7.59 -4.49 -11.56
N PHE A 157 -6.59 -3.73 -11.18
CA PHE A 157 -6.74 -2.63 -10.25
C PHE A 157 -5.77 -1.53 -10.64
N TYR A 158 -6.21 -0.29 -10.41
CA TYR A 158 -5.38 0.87 -10.69
C TYR A 158 -5.65 1.94 -9.64
N GLY A 159 -4.73 2.88 -9.55
CA GLY A 159 -4.83 3.89 -8.52
C GLY A 159 -3.55 4.69 -8.35
N VAL A 160 -3.51 5.39 -7.22
CA VAL A 160 -2.39 6.23 -6.83
C VAL A 160 -2.13 6.04 -5.35
N VAL A 161 -0.86 5.89 -5.00
CA VAL A 161 -0.40 6.00 -3.62
C VAL A 161 0.28 7.35 -3.43
N ARG A 162 -0.12 8.08 -2.40
CA ARG A 162 0.52 9.32 -1.96
C ARG A 162 1.23 9.08 -0.63
N TYR A 163 2.43 9.63 -0.48
CA TYR A 163 3.20 9.52 0.77
C TYR A 163 4.07 10.76 1.01
N ALA A 164 4.56 10.90 2.23
CA ALA A 164 5.55 11.91 2.60
C ALA A 164 6.91 11.23 2.82
N ILE A 165 7.97 11.79 2.25
CA ILE A 165 9.34 11.25 2.34
C ILE A 165 10.33 12.37 2.68
N THR A 166 11.39 12.01 3.41
CA THR A 166 12.52 12.89 3.75
C THR A 166 13.79 12.05 3.74
N LEU A 167 14.92 12.64 3.36
CA LEU A 167 16.24 12.14 3.72
C LEU A 167 16.54 12.54 5.17
N GLN A 168 17.09 11.65 5.98
CA GLN A 168 17.51 11.91 7.37
C GLN A 168 19.01 12.00 7.50
#